data_AF-M1D6W0-F1
#
_entry.id   AF-M1D6W0-F1
#
_cell.length_a   1.000
_cell.length_b   1.000
_cell.length_c   1.000
_cell.angle_alpha   90.00
_cell.angle_beta   90.00
_cell.angle_gamma   90.00
#
_symmetry.space_group_name_H-M   'P 1'
#
loop_
_entity.id
_entity.type
_entity.pdbx_description
1 polymer ?
#
loop_
_entity_poly.entity_id
_entity_poly.type
_entity_poly.pdbx_seq_one_letter_code
_entity_poly.pdbx_strand_id
1 'polypeptide(L)'
;MAPTADKELKLRLYNGDLSRLGPAERFLKVLVDIPFAFKRLESLLFMCSLEEEASMAKESFATLEAACTELRKSRLFHKLLEAVLKTGNRMNDGTFRGGAQAFKLDTLLKLSDVKGIDGKTTLLHFVVQEIIRSEGIRAARARDRGSVSSIKSDDLPEDQPQDAEEYYRSTGLQVVSGLSSEIENV
;
A
#
# COMPACT_ATOMS: atom_id res chain seq x y z
N MET A 1 -29.13 -24.59 -12.72
CA MET A 1 -29.59 -24.16 -11.38
C MET A 1 -30.25 -25.33 -10.69
N ALA A 2 -29.98 -25.53 -9.40
CA ALA A 2 -30.64 -26.58 -8.62
C ALA A 2 -32.14 -26.28 -8.44
N PRO A 3 -33.03 -27.29 -8.46
CA PRO A 3 -34.44 -27.10 -8.17
C PRO A 3 -34.64 -26.73 -6.69
N THR A 4 -35.74 -26.02 -6.40
CA THR A 4 -36.16 -25.81 -5.01
C THR A 4 -36.59 -27.15 -4.37
N ALA A 5 -36.55 -27.24 -3.04
CA ALA A 5 -36.89 -28.47 -2.30
C ALA A 5 -38.28 -29.05 -2.70
N ASP A 6 -39.29 -28.19 -2.86
CA ASP A 6 -40.63 -28.62 -3.29
C ASP A 6 -40.66 -29.20 -4.70
N LYS A 7 -39.85 -28.63 -5.62
CA LYS A 7 -39.76 -29.12 -7.00
C LYS A 7 -38.98 -30.42 -7.06
N GLU A 8 -37.89 -30.54 -6.29
CA GLU A 8 -37.14 -31.78 -6.15
C GLU A 8 -38.04 -32.90 -5.61
N LEU A 9 -38.83 -32.64 -4.56
CA LEU A 9 -39.74 -33.63 -3.98
C LEU A 9 -40.81 -34.07 -4.98
N LYS A 10 -41.44 -33.12 -5.69
CA LYS A 10 -42.43 -33.43 -6.74
C LYS A 10 -41.85 -34.29 -7.85
N LEU A 11 -40.64 -33.99 -8.30
CA LEU A 11 -39.95 -34.78 -9.32
C LEU A 11 -39.61 -36.18 -8.78
N ARG A 12 -39.09 -36.30 -7.56
CA ARG A 12 -38.78 -37.61 -6.94
C ARG A 12 -40.01 -38.51 -6.81
N LEU A 13 -41.13 -37.95 -6.40
CA LEU A 13 -42.39 -38.69 -6.19
C LEU A 13 -43.19 -38.90 -7.49
N TYR A 14 -42.73 -38.35 -8.62
CA TYR A 14 -43.43 -38.49 -9.88
C TYR A 14 -43.29 -39.92 -10.43
N ASN A 15 -44.41 -40.65 -10.41
CA ASN A 15 -44.53 -42.03 -10.92
C ASN A 15 -45.32 -42.11 -12.23
N GLY A 16 -45.59 -40.97 -12.88
CA GLY A 16 -46.30 -40.92 -14.15
C GLY A 16 -45.39 -41.21 -15.35
N ASP A 17 -45.97 -41.17 -16.55
CA ASP A 17 -45.22 -41.34 -17.79
C ASP A 17 -44.24 -40.17 -18.02
N LEU A 18 -42.95 -40.48 -18.10
CA LEU A 18 -41.87 -39.51 -18.35
C LEU A 18 -42.06 -38.74 -19.66
N SER A 19 -42.77 -39.28 -20.65
CA SER A 19 -43.08 -38.59 -21.91
C SER A 19 -43.89 -37.30 -21.71
N ARG A 20 -44.63 -37.21 -20.60
CA ARG A 20 -45.46 -36.05 -20.23
C ARG A 20 -44.67 -34.92 -19.57
N LEU A 21 -43.44 -35.17 -19.14
CA LEU A 21 -42.54 -34.16 -18.59
C LEU A 21 -41.82 -33.42 -19.72
N GLY A 22 -41.58 -32.13 -19.55
CA GLY A 22 -40.75 -31.36 -20.48
C GLY A 22 -39.29 -31.84 -20.51
N PRO A 23 -38.51 -31.53 -21.55
CA PRO A 23 -37.11 -31.97 -21.64
C PRO A 23 -36.25 -31.62 -20.42
N ALA A 24 -36.40 -30.41 -19.86
CA ALA A 24 -35.68 -29.98 -18.66
C ALA A 24 -36.12 -30.74 -17.40
N GLU A 25 -37.41 -31.06 -17.27
CA GLU A 25 -37.95 -31.82 -16.14
C GLU A 25 -37.52 -33.28 -16.19
N ARG A 26 -37.44 -33.88 -17.39
CA ARG A 26 -36.87 -35.23 -17.57
C ARG A 26 -35.40 -35.28 -17.17
N PHE A 27 -34.61 -34.28 -17.58
CA PHE A 27 -33.21 -34.18 -17.16
C PHE A 27 -33.07 -34.05 -15.64
N LEU A 28 -33.86 -33.16 -15.01
CA LEU A 28 -33.86 -32.99 -13.56
C LEU A 28 -34.36 -34.24 -12.84
N LYS A 29 -35.35 -34.98 -13.37
CA LYS A 29 -35.83 -36.25 -12.79
C LYS A 29 -34.69 -37.25 -12.63
N VAL A 30 -33.85 -37.40 -13.66
CA VAL A 30 -32.66 -38.27 -13.61
C VAL A 30 -31.65 -37.76 -12.57
N LEU A 31 -31.41 -36.45 -12.51
CA LEU A 31 -30.46 -35.88 -11.55
C LEU A 31 -30.90 -36.01 -10.09
N VAL A 32 -32.19 -35.80 -9.78
CA VAL A 32 -32.68 -35.86 -8.38
C VAL A 32 -32.67 -37.26 -7.79
N ASP A 33 -32.66 -38.29 -8.64
CA ASP A 33 -32.55 -39.69 -8.24
C ASP A 33 -31.10 -40.05 -7.84
N ILE A 34 -30.11 -39.28 -8.29
CA ILE A 34 -28.73 -39.42 -7.84
C ILE A 34 -28.60 -38.81 -6.43
N PRO A 35 -28.13 -39.57 -5.43
CA PRO A 35 -27.93 -39.05 -4.08
C PRO A 35 -27.02 -37.82 -4.08
N PHE A 36 -27.52 -36.73 -3.48
CA PHE A 36 -26.79 -35.47 -3.30
C PHE A 36 -26.23 -34.84 -4.59
N ALA A 37 -26.88 -35.07 -5.74
CA ALA A 37 -26.40 -34.63 -7.06
C ALA A 37 -25.91 -33.17 -7.09
N PHE A 38 -26.72 -32.22 -6.62
CA PHE A 38 -26.38 -30.79 -6.65
C PHE A 38 -25.24 -30.44 -5.69
N LYS A 39 -25.21 -31.01 -4.49
CA LYS A 39 -24.09 -30.84 -3.55
C LYS A 39 -22.78 -31.41 -4.11
N ARG A 40 -22.85 -32.55 -4.82
CA ARG A 40 -21.71 -33.15 -5.51
C ARG A 40 -21.21 -32.26 -6.65
N LEU A 41 -22.12 -31.67 -7.44
CA LEU A 41 -21.77 -30.72 -8.49
C LEU A 41 -21.13 -29.45 -7.93
N GLU A 42 -21.67 -28.90 -6.84
CA GLU A 42 -21.06 -27.77 -6.12
C GLU A 42 -19.66 -28.12 -5.59
N SER A 43 -19.51 -29.32 -5.02
CA SER A 43 -18.21 -29.80 -4.53
C SER A 43 -17.20 -29.98 -5.67
N LEU A 44 -17.63 -30.53 -6.82
CA LEU A 44 -16.79 -30.69 -8.00
C LEU A 44 -16.38 -29.32 -8.58
N LEU A 45 -17.32 -28.36 -8.64
CA LEU A 45 -17.01 -27.00 -9.06
C LEU A 45 -15.96 -26.37 -8.14
N PHE A 46 -16.15 -26.49 -6.82
CA PHE A 46 -15.18 -26.01 -5.84
C PHE A 46 -13.83 -26.71 -5.97
N MET A 47 -13.79 -28.02 -6.16
CA MET A 47 -12.53 -28.75 -6.38
C MET A 47 -11.79 -28.25 -7.63
N CYS A 48 -12.52 -27.84 -8.67
CA CYS A 48 -11.94 -27.28 -9.88
C CYS A 48 -11.40 -25.85 -9.69
N SER A 49 -12.02 -25.02 -8.84
CA SER A 49 -11.62 -23.61 -8.66
C SER A 49 -10.74 -23.34 -7.43
N LEU A 50 -10.71 -24.26 -6.46
CA LEU A 50 -10.06 -24.07 -5.16
C LEU A 50 -8.58 -23.71 -5.29
N GLU A 51 -7.84 -24.38 -6.16
CA GLU A 51 -6.41 -24.15 -6.30
C GLU A 51 -6.11 -22.73 -6.80
N GLU A 52 -6.85 -22.29 -7.82
CA GLU A 52 -6.73 -20.95 -8.40
C GLU A 52 -7.16 -19.88 -7.38
N GLU A 53 -8.33 -20.04 -6.76
CA GLU A 53 -8.84 -19.12 -5.73
C GLU A 53 -7.87 -19.00 -4.55
N ALA A 54 -7.31 -20.13 -4.09
CA ALA A 54 -6.33 -20.14 -3.02
C ALA A 54 -5.00 -19.50 -3.43
N SER A 55 -4.54 -19.69 -4.67
CA SER A 55 -3.32 -19.04 -5.17
C SER A 55 -3.50 -17.53 -5.25
N MET A 56 -4.59 -17.05 -5.84
CA MET A 56 -4.91 -15.62 -5.92
C MET A 56 -4.99 -14.97 -4.54
N ALA A 57 -5.61 -15.64 -3.57
CA ALA A 57 -5.66 -15.16 -2.20
C ALA A 57 -4.25 -15.08 -1.58
N LYS A 58 -3.42 -16.12 -1.73
CA LYS A 58 -2.04 -16.13 -1.22
C LYS A 58 -1.19 -15.02 -1.83
N GLU A 59 -1.27 -14.83 -3.14
CA GLU A 59 -0.55 -13.75 -3.84
C GLU A 59 -0.98 -12.37 -3.33
N SER A 60 -2.28 -12.16 -3.15
CA SER A 60 -2.81 -10.92 -2.58
C SER A 60 -2.26 -10.64 -1.16
N PHE A 61 -2.18 -11.68 -0.32
CA PHE A 61 -1.58 -11.56 1.01
C PHE A 61 -0.07 -11.31 0.96
N ALA A 62 0.65 -11.98 0.06
CA ALA A 62 2.08 -11.80 -0.10
C ALA A 62 2.42 -10.35 -0.51
N THR A 63 1.67 -9.77 -1.45
CA THR A 63 1.83 -8.37 -1.85
C THR A 63 1.56 -7.43 -0.68
N LEU A 64 0.47 -7.64 0.07
CA LEU A 64 0.15 -6.81 1.24
C LEU A 64 1.22 -6.91 2.34
N GLU A 65 1.73 -8.11 2.61
CA GLU A 65 2.78 -8.34 3.59
C GLU A 65 4.09 -7.67 3.18
N ALA A 66 4.49 -7.78 1.91
CA ALA A 66 5.65 -7.10 1.35
C ALA A 66 5.52 -5.57 1.50
N ALA A 67 4.42 -4.98 1.04
CA ALA A 67 4.16 -3.54 1.14
C ALA A 67 4.20 -3.04 2.60
N CYS A 68 3.55 -3.76 3.53
CA CYS A 68 3.58 -3.41 4.95
C CYS A 68 5.00 -3.51 5.53
N THR A 69 5.76 -4.52 5.11
CA THR A 69 7.13 -4.76 5.60
C THR A 69 8.08 -3.68 5.10
N GLU A 70 7.99 -3.31 3.83
CA GLU A 70 8.77 -2.23 3.23
C GLU A 70 8.51 -0.89 3.91
N LEU A 71 7.23 -0.50 4.07
CA LEU A 71 6.87 0.74 4.76
C LEU A 71 7.38 0.77 6.21
N ARG A 72 7.28 -0.35 6.94
CA ARG A 72 7.73 -0.46 8.34
C ARG A 72 9.25 -0.47 8.48
N LYS A 73 9.99 -0.93 7.46
CA LYS A 73 11.45 -1.01 7.49
C LYS A 73 12.11 0.21 6.86
N SER A 74 11.40 0.94 6.00
CA SER A 74 11.98 2.06 5.27
C SER A 74 12.34 3.21 6.19
N ARG A 75 13.65 3.46 6.32
CA ARG A 75 14.16 4.59 7.11
C ARG A 75 13.80 5.91 6.43
N LEU A 76 13.87 5.96 5.11
CA LEU A 76 13.60 7.16 4.33
C LEU A 76 12.13 7.55 4.39
N PHE A 77 11.21 6.58 4.33
CA PHE A 77 9.79 6.84 4.52
C PHE A 77 9.50 7.47 5.89
N HIS A 78 10.07 6.93 6.97
CA HIS A 78 9.93 7.53 8.30
C HIS A 78 10.51 8.95 8.38
N LYS A 79 11.63 9.22 7.69
CA LYS A 79 12.22 10.57 7.63
C LYS A 79 11.31 11.53 6.87
N LEU A 80 10.65 11.07 5.82
CA LEU A 80 9.64 11.86 5.11
C LEU A 80 8.47 12.21 6.02
N LEU A 81 7.92 11.24 6.76
CA LEU A 81 6.85 11.50 7.71
C LEU A 81 7.28 12.51 8.78
N GLU A 82 8.49 12.37 9.33
CA GLU A 82 9.04 13.31 10.31
C GLU A 82 9.18 14.73 9.72
N ALA A 83 9.67 14.85 8.49
CA ALA A 83 9.82 16.14 7.81
C ALA A 83 8.45 16.81 7.57
N VAL A 84 7.45 16.05 7.12
CA VAL A 84 6.08 16.53 6.94
C VAL A 84 5.48 17.01 8.27
N LEU A 85 5.63 16.22 9.35
CA LEU A 85 5.11 16.59 10.67
C LEU A 85 5.76 17.88 11.19
N LYS A 86 7.09 17.97 11.13
CA LYS A 86 7.82 19.17 11.58
C LYS A 86 7.42 20.41 10.78
N THR A 87 7.33 20.27 9.46
CA THR A 87 6.94 21.38 8.58
C THR A 87 5.50 21.81 8.85
N GLY A 88 4.58 20.86 8.95
CA GLY A 88 3.18 21.13 9.30
C GLY A 88 3.03 21.83 10.66
N ASN A 89 3.75 21.37 11.69
CA ASN A 89 3.76 22.01 12.99
C ASN A 89 4.31 23.43 12.95
N ARG A 90 5.38 23.67 12.18
CA ARG A 90 5.97 25.00 12.02
C ARG A 90 5.02 25.96 11.29
N MET A 91 4.32 25.48 10.27
CA MET A 91 3.35 26.30 9.51
C MET A 91 2.08 26.63 10.31
N ASN A 92 1.70 25.76 11.24
CA ASN A 92 0.49 25.91 12.05
C ASN A 92 0.80 26.38 13.48
N ASP A 93 2.00 26.91 13.72
CA ASP A 93 2.43 27.42 15.01
C ASP A 93 1.46 28.51 15.52
N GLY A 94 1.11 28.46 16.80
CA GLY A 94 0.10 29.34 17.40
C GLY A 94 -1.36 29.06 17.03
N THR A 95 -1.66 28.00 16.25
CA THR A 95 -3.03 27.57 15.95
C THR A 95 -3.38 26.26 16.67
N PHE A 96 -4.67 25.88 16.70
CA PHE A 96 -5.10 24.58 17.23
C PHE A 96 -4.55 23.37 16.46
N ARG A 97 -3.97 23.59 15.26
CA ARG A 97 -3.36 22.57 14.41
C ARG A 97 -1.85 22.45 14.60
N GLY A 98 -1.23 23.34 15.39
CA GLY A 98 0.19 23.26 15.75
C GLY A 98 0.45 22.21 16.84
N GLY A 99 1.71 21.83 17.03
CA GLY A 99 2.13 20.91 18.10
C GLY A 99 1.59 19.48 17.98
N ALA A 100 1.18 19.05 16.80
CA ALA A 100 0.70 17.71 16.54
C ALA A 100 1.81 16.66 16.75
N GLN A 101 1.42 15.48 17.23
CA GLN A 101 2.32 14.33 17.42
C GLN A 101 2.27 13.35 16.22
N ALA A 102 1.20 13.42 15.43
CA ALA A 102 0.99 12.59 14.25
C ALA A 102 0.01 13.27 13.29
N PHE A 103 -0.03 12.78 12.06
CA PHE A 103 -1.00 13.17 11.06
C PHE A 103 -1.51 11.91 10.33
N LYS A 104 -2.68 12.01 9.69
CA LYS A 104 -3.21 10.92 8.88
C LYS A 104 -2.48 10.86 7.53
N LEU A 105 -2.16 9.65 7.04
CA LEU A 105 -1.37 9.47 5.81
C LEU A 105 -2.00 10.08 4.55
N ASP A 106 -3.33 10.25 4.50
CA ASP A 106 -4.01 10.97 3.41
C ASP A 106 -3.56 12.43 3.27
N THR A 107 -2.94 13.00 4.31
CA THR A 107 -2.31 14.32 4.27
C THR A 107 -1.16 14.38 3.27
N LEU A 108 -0.46 13.26 3.00
CA LEU A 108 0.63 13.21 2.02
C LEU A 108 0.15 13.61 0.62
N LEU A 109 -1.09 13.24 0.26
CA LEU A 109 -1.71 13.59 -1.02
C LEU A 109 -2.00 15.10 -1.14
N LYS A 110 -2.08 15.82 -0.03
CA LYS A 110 -2.42 17.25 0.01
C LYS A 110 -1.19 18.15 -0.07
N LEU A 111 0.03 17.58 0.01
CA LEU A 111 1.27 18.36 -0.02
C LEU A 111 1.51 19.05 -1.37
N SER A 112 0.97 18.49 -2.46
CA SER A 112 0.99 19.13 -3.78
C SER A 112 0.05 20.34 -3.89
N ASP A 113 -0.95 20.43 -3.02
CA ASP A 113 -2.02 21.42 -3.14
C ASP A 113 -1.69 22.70 -2.39
N VAL A 114 -0.86 22.60 -1.34
CA VAL A 114 -0.39 23.75 -0.57
C VAL A 114 0.75 24.43 -1.32
N LYS A 115 0.49 25.63 -1.83
CA LYS A 115 1.44 26.42 -2.62
C LYS A 115 2.04 27.56 -1.80
N GLY A 116 3.31 27.87 -2.10
CA GLY A 116 3.98 29.06 -1.60
C GLY A 116 3.44 30.35 -2.24
N ILE A 117 4.01 31.48 -1.81
CA ILE A 117 3.66 32.82 -2.29
C ILE A 117 3.86 33.00 -3.81
N ASP A 118 4.76 32.22 -4.41
CA ASP A 118 5.06 32.24 -5.84
C ASP A 118 3.98 31.53 -6.69
N GLY A 119 3.06 30.80 -6.04
CA GLY A 119 2.03 29.99 -6.68
C GLY A 119 2.57 28.79 -7.49
N LYS A 120 3.88 28.55 -7.45
CA LYS A 120 4.59 27.53 -8.26
C LYS A 120 5.17 26.43 -7.38
N THR A 121 5.82 26.81 -6.30
CA THR A 121 6.47 25.86 -5.39
C THR A 121 5.43 25.33 -4.41
N THR A 122 5.33 24.01 -4.29
CA THR A 122 4.39 23.36 -3.36
C THR A 122 5.10 22.94 -2.08
N LEU A 123 4.32 22.63 -1.04
CA LEU A 123 4.85 22.07 0.20
C LEU A 123 5.58 20.74 -0.04
N LEU A 124 5.12 19.93 -1.01
CA LEU A 124 5.81 18.71 -1.43
C LEU A 124 7.23 19.01 -1.94
N HIS A 125 7.40 20.01 -2.81
CA HIS A 125 8.72 20.41 -3.31
C HIS A 125 9.65 20.80 -2.16
N PHE A 126 9.14 21.60 -1.22
CA PHE A 126 9.90 22.04 -0.05
C PHE A 126 10.34 20.85 0.82
N VAL A 127 9.41 19.95 1.17
CA VAL A 127 9.70 18.76 1.99
C VAL A 127 10.76 17.88 1.31
N VAL A 128 10.66 17.66 0.00
CA VAL A 128 11.63 16.86 -0.74
C VAL A 128 13.02 17.51 -0.72
N GLN A 129 13.12 18.82 -0.95
CA GLN A 129 14.40 19.53 -0.87
C GLN A 129 15.03 19.46 0.53
N GLU A 130 14.22 19.59 1.57
CA GLU A 130 14.70 19.52 2.95
C GLU A 130 15.19 18.11 3.31
N ILE A 131 14.51 17.07 2.85
CA ILE A 131 14.96 15.68 3.01
C ILE A 131 16.29 15.48 2.28
N ILE A 132 16.40 15.88 1.00
CA ILE A 132 17.64 15.80 0.22
C ILE A 132 18.80 16.46 0.97
N ARG A 133 18.61 17.69 1.44
CA ARG A 133 19.63 18.43 2.20
C ARG A 133 20.04 17.70 3.47
N SER A 134 19.07 17.24 4.27
CA SER A 134 19.33 16.54 5.54
C SER A 134 20.03 15.19 5.36
N GLU A 135 19.66 14.44 4.33
CA GLU A 135 20.25 13.14 3.98
C GLU A 135 21.68 13.32 3.44
N GLY A 136 21.91 14.36 2.62
CA GLY A 136 23.22 14.73 2.10
C GLY A 136 24.21 15.09 3.20
N ILE A 137 23.81 15.95 4.15
CA ILE A 137 24.63 16.31 5.32
C ILE A 137 24.96 15.05 6.15
N ARG A 138 23.99 14.16 6.37
CA ARG A 138 24.24 12.92 7.13
C ARG A 138 25.22 12.01 6.39
N ALA A 139 25.06 11.83 5.09
CA ALA A 139 25.92 10.98 4.27
C ALA A 139 27.37 11.50 4.26
N ALA A 140 27.56 12.81 4.11
CA ALA A 140 28.89 13.43 4.19
C ALA A 140 29.54 13.25 5.57
N ARG A 141 28.79 13.48 6.65
CA ARG A 141 29.27 13.25 8.03
C ARG A 141 29.60 11.78 8.30
N ALA A 142 28.88 10.83 7.70
CA ALA A 142 29.18 9.41 7.83
C ALA A 142 30.50 9.04 7.13
N ARG A 143 30.86 9.75 6.05
CA ARG A 143 32.13 9.61 5.35
C ARG A 143 33.29 10.22 6.14
N ASP A 144 33.08 11.38 6.75
CA ASP A 144 34.10 12.05 7.58
C ASP A 144 34.37 11.33 8.90
N ARG A 145 33.42 10.56 9.45
CA ARG A 145 33.61 9.72 10.65
C ARG A 145 34.59 8.56 10.49
N GLY A 146 35.15 8.33 9.29
CA GLY A 146 36.38 7.56 9.12
C GLY A 146 37.62 8.26 9.68
N SER A 147 37.51 9.54 10.05
CA SER A 147 38.52 10.37 10.72
C SER A 147 37.87 11.07 11.92
N VAL A 148 38.37 10.79 13.12
CA VAL A 148 37.90 11.38 14.40
C VAL A 148 38.01 12.94 14.30
N SER A 149 37.01 13.77 14.62
CA SER A 149 36.47 14.01 15.97
C SER A 149 35.07 14.65 15.99
N SER A 150 34.33 14.34 17.04
CA SER A 150 33.03 14.86 17.46
C SER A 150 32.88 16.38 17.41
N ILE A 151 31.98 16.90 16.57
CA ILE A 151 31.40 18.24 16.72
C ILE A 151 29.88 18.10 16.79
N LYS A 152 29.29 18.77 17.79
CA LYS A 152 27.86 18.74 18.12
C LYS A 152 27.03 19.43 17.04
N SER A 153 25.73 19.12 17.01
CA SER A 153 24.76 19.55 15.99
C SER A 153 24.48 21.05 15.92
N ASP A 154 24.98 21.84 16.88
CA ASP A 154 24.51 23.22 17.09
C ASP A 154 25.50 24.30 16.59
N ASP A 155 26.67 23.91 16.07
CA ASP A 155 27.64 24.84 15.48
C ASP A 155 27.77 24.57 13.97
N LEU A 156 26.91 25.20 13.16
CA LEU A 156 27.12 25.32 11.72
C LEU A 156 27.56 26.76 11.41
N PRO A 157 28.76 26.97 10.84
CA PRO A 157 29.14 28.28 10.31
C PRO A 157 28.18 28.66 9.18
N GLU A 158 27.66 29.89 9.20
CA GLU A 158 26.75 30.42 8.17
C GLU A 158 27.43 30.60 6.79
N ASP A 159 28.76 30.47 6.70
CA ASP A 159 29.52 30.45 5.45
C ASP A 159 29.99 29.03 5.12
N GLN A 160 29.23 28.30 4.32
CA GLN A 160 29.70 27.10 3.61
C GLN A 160 30.07 27.48 2.17
N PRO A 161 31.23 27.04 1.63
CA PRO A 161 31.57 27.27 0.22
C PRO A 161 30.46 26.67 -0.67
N GLN A 162 30.08 27.35 -1.75
CA GLN A 162 29.02 26.92 -2.68
C GLN A 162 29.19 25.45 -3.14
N ASP A 163 30.43 25.00 -3.26
CA ASP A 163 30.80 23.61 -3.59
C ASP A 163 30.28 22.58 -2.57
N ALA A 164 30.19 22.94 -1.29
CA ALA A 164 29.72 22.05 -0.22
C ALA A 164 28.19 21.87 -0.27
N GLU A 165 27.44 22.93 -0.59
CA GLU A 165 25.98 22.86 -0.69
C GLU A 165 25.54 22.01 -1.90
N GLU A 166 26.21 22.19 -3.04
CA GLU A 166 25.97 21.38 -4.23
C GLU A 166 26.39 19.91 -4.01
N TYR A 167 27.47 19.68 -3.27
CA TYR A 167 27.89 18.34 -2.84
C TYR A 167 26.86 17.65 -1.94
N TYR A 168 26.30 18.33 -0.94
CA TYR A 168 25.25 17.75 -0.09
C TYR A 168 23.97 17.50 -0.87
N ARG A 169 23.59 18.41 -1.78
CA ARG A 169 22.42 18.23 -2.62
C ARG A 169 22.55 17.00 -3.52
N SER A 170 23.68 16.83 -4.20
CA SER A 170 23.91 15.68 -5.09
C SER A 170 23.93 14.35 -4.32
N THR A 171 24.66 14.30 -3.20
CA THR A 171 24.74 13.11 -2.35
C THR A 171 23.38 12.75 -1.75
N GLY A 172 22.66 13.74 -1.25
CA GLY A 172 21.32 13.57 -0.69
C GLY A 172 20.30 13.10 -1.73
N LEU A 173 20.37 13.65 -2.95
CA LEU A 173 19.50 13.24 -4.05
C LEU A 173 19.71 11.77 -4.39
N GLN A 174 20.95 11.30 -4.44
CA GLN A 174 21.27 9.89 -4.69
C GLN A 174 20.66 8.96 -3.62
N VAL A 175 20.65 9.38 -2.35
CA VAL A 175 20.02 8.61 -1.28
C VAL A 175 18.51 8.60 -1.44
N VAL A 176 17.90 9.77 -1.66
CA VAL A 176 16.44 9.91 -1.76
C VAL A 176 15.88 9.22 -3.00
N SER A 177 16.62 9.18 -4.11
CA SER A 177 16.21 8.45 -5.32
C SER A 177 16.07 6.95 -5.10
N GLY A 178 16.73 6.38 -4.07
CA GLY A 178 16.58 4.97 -3.72
C GLY A 178 15.25 4.65 -3.04
N LEU A 179 14.49 5.65 -2.59
CA LEU A 179 13.22 5.42 -1.88
C LEU A 179 12.22 4.67 -2.76
N SER A 180 12.09 5.01 -4.06
CA SER A 180 11.15 4.31 -4.95
C SER A 180 11.44 2.83 -5.10
N SER A 181 12.70 2.42 -4.97
CA SER A 181 13.10 1.00 -4.99
C SER A 181 12.95 0.33 -3.63
N GLU A 182 12.97 1.08 -2.53
CA GLU A 182 12.80 0.55 -1.17
C GLU A 182 11.33 0.21 -0.86
N ILE A 183 10.39 0.89 -1.52
CA ILE A 183 8.94 0.71 -1.36
C ILE A 183 8.28 0.30 -2.69
N GLU A 184 8.90 -0.62 -3.43
CA GLU A 184 8.44 -1.03 -4.76
C GLU A 184 7.06 -1.72 -4.75
N ASN A 185 6.68 -2.34 -3.64
CA ASN A 185 5.38 -3.02 -3.50
C ASN A 185 4.24 -2.10 -3.02
N VAL A 186 4.47 -0.78 -2.91
CA VAL A 186 3.52 0.24 -2.40
C VAL A 186 2.99 1.11 -3.52
#